data_AF-A0A2U2M7G6-F1
#
_entry.id   AF-A0A2U2M7G6-F1
#
_cell.length_a   1.000
_cell.length_b   1.000
_cell.length_c   1.000
_cell.angle_alpha   90.00
_cell.angle_beta   90.00
_cell.angle_gamma   90.00
#
_symmetry.space_group_name_H-M   'P 1'
#
loop_
_entity.id
_entity.type
_entity.pdbx_description
1 polymer ?
#
loop_
_entity_poly.entity_id
_entity_poly.type
_entity_poly.pdbx_seq_one_letter_code
_entity_poly.pdbx_strand_id
1 'polypeptide(L)'
;MKEFKLVDSDYSEKFITSLHDHYLKRVAFYETQNKDLSRFSWTENKHVSLYVIKSYNDNFSYNDVNNEFANDYYLFFATVNETKNQLFYIDLYDETNNYTYAKLYSASQSLSWIISEKHINVDVNKIIHSSILSTFGRFYDDTRIDIFNSSLSKQWADQEYENTLKNLSEPTVITSFPKTNKQFFIDRYHFDKMLNTINSSQFTDEFNQCLYAYEHEKWFLCAAGLGSCLEHLMFLVLKNYNDKGYKTLKGLPKNPTAHNYIIQFRQPPISISSRQETFFNILFMVRNAVDHHNTGKTQKELCDLLLDGISDLYNDYYSSSVLVEKNTR
;
A
#
# COMPACT_ATOMS: atom_id res chain seq x y z
N MET A 1 17.65 23.20 -15.40
CA MET A 1 17.36 22.37 -14.21
C MET A 1 18.37 22.74 -13.14
N LYS A 2 17.91 23.24 -12.00
CA LYS A 2 18.78 23.60 -10.88
C LYS A 2 19.00 22.36 -10.00
N GLU A 3 20.13 22.32 -9.31
CA GLU A 3 20.47 21.24 -8.40
C GLU A 3 20.28 21.68 -6.96
N PHE A 4 19.81 20.74 -6.14
CA PHE A 4 19.76 20.90 -4.70
C PHE A 4 21.17 21.00 -4.12
N LYS A 5 21.39 21.98 -3.24
CA LYS A 5 22.64 22.15 -2.52
C LYS A 5 22.52 21.52 -1.14
N LEU A 6 23.52 20.75 -0.73
CA LEU A 6 23.63 20.30 0.65
C LEU A 6 23.79 21.54 1.55
N VAL A 7 23.01 21.61 2.63
CA VAL A 7 23.11 22.69 3.61
C VAL A 7 24.34 22.48 4.49
N ASP A 8 24.91 23.57 5.02
CA ASP A 8 26.09 23.51 5.89
C ASP A 8 25.86 22.58 7.10
N SER A 9 26.92 21.93 7.57
CA SER A 9 26.83 20.84 8.55
C SER A 9 26.17 21.28 9.85
N ASP A 10 26.54 22.46 10.35
CA ASP A 10 26.16 22.89 11.70
C ASP A 10 24.69 23.28 11.74
N TYR A 11 24.22 24.06 10.76
CA TYR A 11 22.81 24.39 10.62
C TYR A 11 21.99 23.13 10.29
N SER A 12 22.47 22.31 9.34
CA SER A 12 21.78 21.07 8.92
C SER A 12 21.58 20.12 10.10
N GLU A 13 22.58 19.93 10.95
CA GLU A 13 22.50 19.03 12.10
C GLU A 13 21.48 19.54 13.12
N LYS A 14 21.51 20.84 13.45
CA LYS A 14 20.51 21.47 14.33
C LYS A 14 19.10 21.33 13.77
N PHE A 15 18.91 21.63 12.49
CA PHE A 15 17.62 21.56 11.82
C PHE A 15 17.05 20.14 11.84
N ILE A 16 17.84 19.16 11.39
CA ILE A 16 17.44 17.75 11.34
C ILE A 16 17.12 17.25 12.74
N THR A 17 17.96 17.55 13.73
CA THR A 17 17.77 17.09 15.11
C THR A 17 16.50 17.68 15.71
N SER A 18 16.30 18.99 15.61
CA SER A 18 15.10 19.68 16.11
C SER A 18 13.83 19.15 15.43
N LEU A 19 13.83 19.02 14.09
CA LEU A 19 12.71 18.47 13.34
C LEU A 19 12.41 17.02 13.76
N HIS A 20 13.42 16.17 13.85
CA HIS A 20 13.25 14.77 14.23
C HIS A 20 12.72 14.63 15.67
N ASP A 21 13.22 15.42 16.62
CA ASP A 21 12.75 15.41 18.00
C ASP A 21 11.28 15.80 18.11
N HIS A 22 10.86 16.85 17.39
CA HIS A 22 9.46 17.26 17.33
C HIS A 22 8.58 16.20 16.67
N TYR A 23 9.10 15.55 15.61
CA TYR A 23 8.41 14.48 14.91
C TYR A 23 8.18 13.28 15.83
N LEU A 24 9.21 12.79 16.53
CA LEU A 24 9.09 11.67 17.46
C LEU A 24 8.18 11.98 18.66
N LYS A 25 8.23 13.22 19.18
CA LYS A 25 7.28 13.67 20.21
C LYS A 25 5.83 13.61 19.71
N ARG A 26 5.60 14.00 18.44
CA ARG A 26 4.26 13.92 17.85
C ARG A 26 3.83 12.48 17.59
N VAL A 27 4.73 11.60 17.15
CA VAL A 27 4.45 10.16 17.02
C VAL A 27 4.04 9.56 18.36
N ALA A 28 4.74 9.91 19.45
CA ALA A 28 4.41 9.42 20.79
C ALA A 28 3.03 9.88 21.30
N PHE A 29 2.55 11.06 20.86
CA PHE A 29 1.20 11.55 21.20
C PHE A 29 0.08 10.61 20.73
N TYR A 30 0.29 9.87 19.64
CA TYR A 30 -0.72 8.94 19.11
C TYR A 30 -0.86 7.65 19.92
N GLU A 31 -0.26 7.58 21.12
CA GLU A 31 -0.34 6.47 22.07
C GLU A 31 -0.42 5.11 21.35
N THR A 32 0.64 4.77 20.59
CA THR A 32 0.77 3.43 20.00
C THR A 32 0.93 2.40 21.12
N GLN A 33 -0.15 2.11 21.86
CA GLN A 33 -0.23 1.07 22.89
C GLN A 33 -0.03 -0.34 22.31
N ASN A 34 0.25 -0.46 21.01
CA ASN A 34 0.76 -1.67 20.38
C ASN A 34 1.71 -1.33 19.21
N LYS A 35 2.93 -0.86 19.50
CA LYS A 35 4.20 -1.03 18.73
C LYS A 35 4.25 -0.86 17.19
N ASP A 36 3.21 -0.41 16.50
CA ASP A 36 3.23 -0.31 15.04
C ASP A 36 3.79 1.03 14.56
N LEU A 37 5.09 1.22 14.83
CA LEU A 37 5.90 2.33 14.32
C LEU A 37 6.15 2.23 12.81
N SER A 38 5.77 1.11 12.18
CA SER A 38 6.00 0.85 10.75
C SER A 38 5.27 1.85 9.84
N ARG A 39 4.14 2.39 10.32
CA ARG A 39 3.32 3.40 9.62
C ARG A 39 3.99 4.76 9.46
N PHE A 40 5.04 5.01 10.22
CA PHE A 40 5.76 6.28 10.23
C PHE A 40 7.05 6.17 9.40
N SER A 41 7.33 7.17 8.56
CA SER A 41 8.45 7.07 7.61
C SER A 41 9.81 7.39 8.24
N TRP A 42 9.84 8.12 9.35
CA TRP A 42 11.06 8.57 10.02
C TRP A 42 11.13 8.11 11.49
N THR A 43 10.95 6.81 11.71
CA THR A 43 11.07 6.13 13.00
C THR A 43 12.13 5.03 12.94
N GLU A 44 12.53 4.53 14.11
CA GLU A 44 13.49 3.43 14.24
C GLU A 44 14.84 3.78 13.58
N ASN A 45 15.39 2.90 12.73
CA ASN A 45 16.65 3.10 12.04
C ASN A 45 16.46 3.70 10.64
N LYS A 46 15.28 4.24 10.32
CA LYS A 46 15.01 4.84 9.01
C LYS A 46 15.68 6.20 8.88
N HIS A 47 16.19 6.50 7.70
CA HIS A 47 16.80 7.79 7.40
C HIS A 47 16.10 8.45 6.21
N VAL A 48 16.18 9.78 6.16
CA VAL A 48 15.51 10.58 5.13
C VAL A 48 16.42 11.67 4.59
N SER A 49 16.25 11.99 3.31
CA SER A 49 16.77 13.23 2.75
C SER A 49 15.66 14.26 2.73
N LEU A 50 15.87 15.36 3.42
CA LEU A 50 14.95 16.49 3.52
C LEU A 50 15.29 17.51 2.45
N TYR A 51 14.28 18.03 1.76
CA TYR A 51 14.42 18.99 0.70
C TYR A 51 13.57 20.22 1.00
N VAL A 52 14.20 21.38 0.92
CA VAL A 52 13.58 22.68 1.12
C VAL A 52 13.70 23.48 -0.16
N ILE A 53 12.58 23.92 -0.69
CA ILE A 53 12.50 24.76 -1.88
C ILE A 53 11.94 26.11 -1.48
N LYS A 54 12.72 27.18 -1.61
CA LYS A 54 12.17 28.54 -1.59
C LYS A 54 11.41 28.76 -2.90
N SER A 55 10.14 29.14 -2.80
CA SER A 55 9.28 29.35 -3.96
C SER A 55 8.40 30.58 -3.77
N TYR A 56 7.86 31.09 -4.87
CA TYR A 56 6.96 32.24 -4.87
C TYR A 56 5.59 31.90 -4.29
N ASN A 57 4.94 32.86 -3.63
CA ASN A 57 3.56 32.74 -3.21
C ASN A 57 2.90 34.13 -3.21
N ASP A 58 1.74 34.25 -3.86
CA ASP A 58 1.03 35.52 -4.05
C ASP A 58 0.15 35.91 -2.83
N ASN A 59 0.01 35.03 -1.83
CA ASN A 59 -0.86 35.28 -0.67
C ASN A 59 -0.21 36.10 0.46
N PHE A 60 1.10 36.38 0.40
CA PHE A 60 1.76 37.24 1.40
C PHE A 60 2.27 38.55 0.80
N SER A 61 1.76 39.63 1.39
CA SER A 61 1.99 41.01 1.04
C SER A 61 3.45 41.42 1.28
N TYR A 62 4.05 41.92 0.20
CA TYR A 62 5.19 42.82 0.26
C TYR A 62 4.89 43.96 1.25
N ASN A 63 5.78 44.18 2.22
CA ASN A 63 5.63 45.31 3.13
C ASN A 63 6.25 46.55 2.49
N ASP A 64 5.42 47.34 1.81
CA ASP A 64 5.82 48.58 1.11
C ASP A 64 6.54 49.61 2.01
N VAL A 65 6.39 49.52 3.34
CA VAL A 65 7.01 50.46 4.29
C VAL A 65 8.50 50.18 4.51
N ASN A 66 8.92 48.90 4.44
CA ASN A 66 10.29 48.47 4.75
C ASN A 66 11.02 47.85 3.56
N ASN A 67 10.41 47.74 2.37
CA ASN A 67 10.98 47.05 1.21
C ASN A 67 11.42 45.60 1.50
N GLU A 68 10.79 44.92 2.44
CA GLU A 68 11.15 43.56 2.87
C GLU A 68 9.95 42.62 2.78
N PHE A 69 10.18 41.41 2.24
CA PHE A 69 9.27 40.29 2.43
C PHE A 69 9.33 39.87 3.91
N ALA A 70 8.20 39.94 4.63
CA ALA A 70 8.18 39.64 6.05
C ALA A 70 8.57 38.18 6.35
N ASN A 71 8.24 37.26 5.44
CA ASN A 71 8.61 35.84 5.46
C ASN A 71 8.72 35.31 4.03
N ASP A 72 9.63 34.38 3.79
CA ASP A 72 9.70 33.60 2.55
C ASP A 72 8.71 32.43 2.60
N TYR A 73 8.28 31.96 1.43
CA TYR A 73 7.46 30.75 1.30
C TYR A 73 8.33 29.56 0.89
N TYR A 74 8.20 28.47 1.65
CA TYR A 74 8.97 27.25 1.45
C TYR A 74 8.06 26.07 1.20
N LEU A 75 8.40 25.26 0.20
CA LEU A 75 7.94 23.89 0.08
C LEU A 75 8.94 22.97 0.76
N PHE A 76 8.42 21.95 1.42
CA PHE A 76 9.18 20.92 2.11
C PHE A 76 8.74 19.56 1.61
N PHE A 77 9.68 18.64 1.42
CA PHE A 77 9.39 17.22 1.25
C PHE A 77 10.60 16.38 1.65
N ALA A 78 10.38 15.10 1.90
CA ALA A 78 11.39 14.12 2.23
C ALA A 78 11.40 12.98 1.23
N THR A 79 12.56 12.37 1.04
CA THR A 79 12.72 11.09 0.34
C THR A 79 13.36 10.06 1.25
N VAL A 80 13.09 8.78 1.01
CA VAL A 80 13.79 7.68 1.70
C VAL A 80 15.29 7.76 1.43
N ASN A 81 16.11 7.63 2.48
CA ASN A 81 17.56 7.50 2.39
C ASN A 81 18.00 6.29 3.22
N GLU A 82 18.89 5.46 2.67
CA GLU A 82 19.30 4.20 3.33
C GLU A 82 20.46 4.40 4.32
N THR A 83 21.14 5.55 4.28
CA THR A 83 22.46 5.71 4.90
C THR A 83 22.52 6.75 5.99
N LYS A 84 21.91 7.93 5.79
CA LYS A 84 21.94 9.03 6.77
C LYS A 84 20.89 10.08 6.47
N ASN A 85 20.57 10.86 7.49
CA ASN A 85 19.75 12.05 7.33
C ASN A 85 20.55 13.15 6.63
N GLN A 86 19.93 13.86 5.69
CA GLN A 86 20.56 14.98 4.97
C GLN A 86 19.55 16.10 4.72
N LEU A 87 20.02 17.34 4.68
CA LEU A 87 19.20 18.51 4.38
C LEU A 87 19.71 19.18 3.11
N PHE A 88 18.79 19.39 2.18
CA PHE A 88 19.05 20.01 0.90
C PHE A 88 18.20 21.26 0.74
N TYR A 89 18.79 22.30 0.16
CA TYR A 89 18.14 23.57 -0.10
C TYR A 89 18.27 23.96 -1.58
N ILE A 90 17.23 24.58 -2.11
CA ILE A 90 17.25 25.21 -3.42
C ILE A 90 16.37 26.46 -3.43
N ASP A 91 16.81 27.48 -4.16
CA ASP A 91 16.04 28.69 -4.40
C ASP A 91 15.47 28.68 -5.83
N LEU A 92 14.14 28.56 -5.92
CA LEU A 92 13.38 28.59 -7.16
C LEU A 92 12.42 29.77 -7.22
N TYR A 93 12.63 30.82 -6.43
CA TYR A 93 11.71 31.95 -6.36
C TYR A 93 11.42 32.53 -7.75
N ASP A 94 12.45 32.83 -8.54
CA ASP A 94 12.29 33.42 -9.87
C ASP A 94 11.59 32.48 -10.86
N GLU A 95 11.88 31.18 -10.83
CA GLU A 95 11.23 30.17 -11.68
C GLU A 95 9.73 30.00 -11.34
N THR A 96 9.40 30.13 -10.07
CA THR A 96 8.04 29.94 -9.55
C THR A 96 7.23 31.24 -9.51
N ASN A 97 7.85 32.40 -9.76
CA ASN A 97 7.19 33.70 -9.86
C ASN A 97 6.48 33.87 -11.21
N ASN A 98 5.42 33.09 -11.40
CA ASN A 98 4.59 33.14 -12.59
C ASN A 98 3.12 32.83 -12.25
N TYR A 99 2.22 33.29 -13.11
CA TYR A 99 0.77 33.16 -12.93
C TYR A 99 0.29 31.71 -12.76
N THR A 100 0.89 30.77 -13.48
CA THR A 100 0.48 29.37 -13.45
C THR A 100 0.78 28.76 -12.08
N TYR A 101 1.99 28.98 -11.57
CA TYR A 101 2.41 28.49 -10.26
C TYR A 101 1.67 29.20 -9.11
N ALA A 102 1.49 30.52 -9.20
CA ALA A 102 0.82 31.32 -8.18
C ALA A 102 -0.63 30.86 -7.87
N LYS A 103 -1.28 30.21 -8.85
CA LYS A 103 -2.65 29.70 -8.71
C LYS A 103 -2.77 28.32 -8.06
N LEU A 104 -1.65 27.65 -7.77
CA LEU A 104 -1.66 26.33 -7.16
C LEU A 104 -2.03 26.45 -5.67
N TYR A 105 -2.97 25.62 -5.21
CA TYR A 105 -3.57 25.78 -3.88
C TYR A 105 -2.96 24.86 -2.82
N SER A 106 -2.22 23.82 -3.22
CA SER A 106 -1.62 22.85 -2.30
C SER A 106 -0.15 22.63 -2.58
N ALA A 107 0.61 22.31 -1.52
CA ALA A 107 2.03 21.98 -1.60
C ALA A 107 2.30 20.84 -2.59
N SER A 108 1.41 19.84 -2.66
CA SER A 108 1.53 18.71 -3.60
C SER A 108 1.36 19.14 -5.05
N GLN A 109 0.42 20.04 -5.35
CA GLN A 109 0.27 20.61 -6.70
C GLN A 109 1.50 21.42 -7.09
N SER A 110 2.00 22.25 -6.17
CA SER A 110 3.19 23.07 -6.38
C SER A 110 4.44 22.22 -6.65
N LEU A 111 4.70 21.20 -5.84
CA LEU A 111 5.82 20.28 -6.06
C LEU A 111 5.69 19.52 -7.38
N SER A 112 4.48 19.04 -7.71
CA SER A 112 4.22 18.33 -8.96
C SER A 112 4.51 19.20 -10.18
N TRP A 113 4.13 20.48 -10.13
CA TRP A 113 4.41 21.45 -11.20
C TRP A 113 5.92 21.70 -11.35
N ILE A 114 6.65 21.89 -10.24
CA ILE A 114 8.10 22.11 -10.25
C ILE A 114 8.82 20.91 -10.91
N ILE A 115 8.36 19.70 -10.63
CA ILE A 115 8.89 18.46 -11.22
C ILE A 115 8.53 18.36 -12.71
N SER A 116 7.27 18.64 -13.09
CA SER A 116 6.82 18.53 -14.49
C SER A 116 7.52 19.52 -15.41
N GLU A 117 7.78 20.74 -14.94
CA GLU A 117 8.53 21.78 -15.65
C GLU A 117 10.05 21.56 -15.61
N LYS A 118 10.52 20.46 -14.99
CA LYS A 118 11.94 20.06 -14.92
C LYS A 118 12.83 21.13 -14.27
N HIS A 119 12.30 21.85 -13.28
CA HIS A 119 13.08 22.80 -12.50
C HIS A 119 14.04 22.07 -11.54
N ILE A 120 13.68 20.88 -11.07
CA ILE A 120 14.48 20.00 -10.20
C ILE A 120 14.58 18.58 -10.78
N ASN A 121 15.57 17.81 -10.31
CA ASN A 121 15.68 16.38 -10.56
C ASN A 121 15.52 15.61 -9.24
N VAL A 122 14.46 14.82 -9.12
CA VAL A 122 14.21 13.96 -7.97
C VAL A 122 13.51 12.68 -8.43
N ASP A 123 13.86 11.56 -7.82
CA ASP A 123 13.14 10.30 -8.02
C ASP A 123 11.78 10.38 -7.32
N VAL A 124 10.72 10.59 -8.10
CA VAL A 124 9.35 10.76 -7.61
C VAL A 124 8.89 9.54 -6.80
N ASN A 125 9.38 8.34 -7.12
CA ASN A 125 9.01 7.11 -6.42
C ASN A 125 9.58 7.04 -4.99
N LYS A 126 10.60 7.85 -4.68
CA LYS A 126 11.22 7.90 -3.35
C LYS A 126 10.62 8.97 -2.46
N ILE A 127 9.73 9.83 -2.98
CA ILE A 127 9.11 10.91 -2.20
C ILE A 127 8.13 10.32 -1.19
N ILE A 128 8.27 10.74 0.07
CA ILE A 128 7.33 10.42 1.13
C ILE A 128 6.17 11.42 1.01
N HIS A 129 5.04 11.01 0.44
CA HIS A 129 3.96 11.96 0.10
C HIS A 129 3.41 12.75 1.29
N SER A 130 3.29 12.15 2.48
CA SER A 130 2.84 12.82 3.72
C SER A 130 3.82 13.88 4.25
N SER A 131 5.03 13.94 3.68
CA SER A 131 6.03 14.97 4.03
C SER A 131 5.91 16.22 3.15
N ILE A 132 5.06 16.20 2.12
CA ILE A 132 4.93 17.33 1.19
C ILE A 132 4.12 18.44 1.86
N LEU A 133 4.83 19.43 2.37
CA LEU A 133 4.28 20.52 3.17
C LEU A 133 4.68 21.87 2.58
N SER A 134 3.99 22.92 3.03
CA SER A 134 4.39 24.28 2.75
C SER A 134 4.24 25.16 3.97
N THR A 135 5.15 26.10 4.14
CA THR A 135 5.09 27.03 5.27
C THR A 135 5.74 28.37 4.92
N PHE A 136 5.34 29.40 5.65
CA PHE A 136 6.01 30.70 5.64
C PHE A 136 7.03 30.75 6.77
N GLY A 137 8.19 31.37 6.52
CA GLY A 137 9.17 31.60 7.57
C GLY A 137 10.50 32.13 7.06
N ARG A 138 11.55 31.86 7.83
CA ARG A 138 12.95 32.12 7.46
C ARG A 138 13.70 30.83 7.71
N PHE A 139 14.15 30.16 6.64
CA PHE A 139 14.83 28.87 6.78
C PHE A 139 16.11 29.05 7.59
N TYR A 140 17.08 29.85 7.13
CA TYR A 140 18.35 30.10 7.83
C TYR A 140 18.28 30.99 9.11
N ASP A 141 17.17 30.96 9.86
CA ASP A 141 17.03 31.67 11.14
C ASP A 141 17.12 30.69 12.33
N ASP A 142 18.35 30.51 12.85
CA ASP A 142 18.65 29.67 14.02
C ASP A 142 17.74 29.97 15.22
N THR A 143 17.31 31.22 15.40
CA THR A 143 16.53 31.63 16.58
C THR A 143 15.08 31.16 16.53
N ARG A 144 14.60 30.73 15.35
CA ARG A 144 13.21 30.31 15.10
C ARG A 144 13.09 28.86 14.64
N ILE A 145 14.20 28.13 14.61
CA ILE A 145 14.27 26.76 14.09
C ILE A 145 13.26 25.83 14.76
N ASP A 146 13.11 25.91 16.08
CA ASP A 146 12.19 25.06 16.84
C ASP A 146 10.71 25.36 16.52
N ILE A 147 10.35 26.63 16.35
CA ILE A 147 8.97 27.02 16.01
C ILE A 147 8.64 26.53 14.59
N PHE A 148 9.57 26.74 13.66
CA PHE A 148 9.45 26.31 12.28
C PHE A 148 9.31 24.78 12.19
N ASN A 149 10.19 24.06 12.87
CA ASN A 149 10.25 22.60 12.87
C ASN A 149 9.09 21.94 13.60
N SER A 150 8.64 22.51 14.72
CA SER A 150 7.49 21.99 15.48
C SER A 150 6.22 21.92 14.61
N SER A 151 5.96 22.96 13.82
CA SER A 151 4.81 22.99 12.91
C SER A 151 4.93 21.96 11.78
N LEU A 152 6.09 21.91 11.11
CA LEU A 152 6.34 20.95 10.02
C LEU A 152 6.25 19.50 10.49
N SER A 153 6.92 19.20 11.61
CA SER A 153 6.93 17.86 12.19
C SER A 153 5.55 17.39 12.60
N LYS A 154 4.77 18.30 13.19
CA LYS A 154 3.38 18.03 13.54
C LYS A 154 2.57 17.68 12.30
N GLN A 155 2.58 18.53 11.29
CA GLN A 155 1.80 18.30 10.07
C GLN A 155 2.19 17.01 9.36
N TRP A 156 3.49 16.70 9.30
CA TRP A 156 3.97 15.46 8.67
C TRP A 156 3.48 14.22 9.43
N ALA A 157 3.73 14.14 10.75
CA ALA A 157 3.29 13.00 11.54
C ALA A 157 1.76 12.85 11.54
N ASP A 158 1.01 13.96 11.59
CA ASP A 158 -0.44 13.98 11.48
C ASP A 158 -0.91 13.40 10.15
N GLN A 159 -0.32 13.83 9.02
CA GLN A 159 -0.68 13.31 7.70
C GLN A 159 -0.39 11.81 7.56
N GLU A 160 0.72 11.31 8.11
CA GLU A 160 1.01 9.86 8.11
C GLU A 160 0.02 9.08 8.96
N TYR A 161 -0.31 9.59 10.14
CA TYR A 161 -1.29 8.97 11.01
C TYR A 161 -2.69 8.96 10.35
N GLU A 162 -3.17 10.10 9.85
CA GLU A 162 -4.49 10.20 9.23
C GLU A 162 -4.59 9.40 7.94
N ASN A 163 -3.55 9.38 7.09
CA ASN A 163 -3.55 8.56 5.88
C ASN A 163 -3.60 7.07 6.21
N THR A 164 -2.87 6.64 7.25
CA THR A 164 -2.87 5.23 7.67
C THR A 164 -4.17 4.86 8.39
N LEU A 165 -4.71 5.74 9.24
CA LEU A 165 -5.99 5.53 9.90
C LEU A 165 -7.12 5.50 8.88
N LYS A 166 -7.16 6.41 7.90
CA LYS A 166 -8.11 6.38 6.78
C LYS A 166 -8.03 5.05 6.02
N ASN A 167 -6.84 4.58 5.67
CA ASN A 167 -6.66 3.30 4.99
C ASN A 167 -7.03 2.07 5.84
N LEU A 168 -6.98 2.16 7.18
CA LEU A 168 -7.33 1.07 8.11
C LEU A 168 -8.78 1.11 8.58
N SER A 169 -9.41 2.29 8.59
CA SER A 169 -10.76 2.56 9.12
C SER A 169 -11.81 2.75 8.03
N GLU A 170 -11.40 3.00 6.78
CA GLU A 170 -12.26 2.78 5.64
C GLU A 170 -12.37 1.26 5.47
N PRO A 171 -13.52 0.61 5.81
CA PRO A 171 -13.78 -0.71 5.24
C PRO A 171 -13.59 -0.56 3.74
N THR A 172 -12.77 -1.42 3.13
CA THR A 172 -12.56 -1.42 1.69
C THR A 172 -13.94 -1.31 1.06
N VAL A 173 -14.21 -0.17 0.40
CA VAL A 173 -15.56 0.09 -0.12
C VAL A 173 -15.89 -1.12 -0.97
N ILE A 174 -16.94 -1.84 -0.58
CA ILE A 174 -17.56 -2.89 -1.40
C ILE A 174 -18.08 -2.14 -2.62
N THR A 175 -17.19 -1.95 -3.59
CA THR A 175 -17.50 -1.32 -4.85
C THR A 175 -18.27 -2.39 -5.59
N SER A 176 -19.59 -2.19 -5.69
CA SER A 176 -20.38 -2.91 -6.67
C SER A 176 -19.67 -2.82 -8.01
N PHE A 177 -19.53 -3.97 -8.68
CA PHE A 177 -18.70 -4.11 -9.86
C PHE A 177 -18.83 -2.97 -10.88
N PRO A 178 -17.73 -2.52 -11.50
CA PRO A 178 -17.80 -1.50 -12.54
C PRO A 178 -18.64 -1.98 -13.73
N LYS A 179 -19.67 -1.20 -14.10
CA LYS A 179 -20.61 -1.50 -15.21
C LYS A 179 -20.02 -1.41 -16.62
N THR A 180 -18.71 -1.26 -16.79
CA THR A 180 -18.10 -0.97 -18.10
C THR A 180 -17.12 -2.06 -18.50
N ASN A 181 -17.44 -2.81 -19.57
CA ASN A 181 -16.63 -3.82 -20.29
C ASN A 181 -15.92 -4.93 -19.46
N LYS A 182 -15.99 -4.86 -18.13
CA LYS A 182 -15.49 -5.82 -17.12
C LYS A 182 -16.55 -6.87 -16.72
N GLN A 183 -17.79 -6.69 -17.19
CA GLN A 183 -18.92 -7.62 -17.01
C GLN A 183 -18.61 -9.04 -17.53
N PHE A 184 -17.77 -9.16 -18.57
CA PHE A 184 -17.48 -10.45 -19.21
C PHE A 184 -16.87 -11.51 -18.26
N PHE A 185 -16.08 -11.10 -17.26
CA PHE A 185 -15.43 -12.03 -16.33
C PHE A 185 -16.30 -12.33 -15.09
N ILE A 186 -17.04 -11.35 -14.59
CA ILE A 186 -18.05 -11.54 -13.52
C ILE A 186 -19.17 -12.46 -14.02
N ASP A 187 -19.59 -12.26 -15.28
CA ASP A 187 -20.61 -13.08 -15.93
C ASP A 187 -20.09 -14.48 -16.26
N ARG A 188 -18.78 -14.65 -16.58
CA ARG A 188 -18.19 -15.97 -16.88
C ARG A 188 -18.17 -16.89 -15.66
N TYR A 189 -17.87 -16.38 -14.47
CA TYR A 189 -17.65 -17.22 -13.28
C TYR A 189 -18.72 -17.07 -12.20
N HIS A 190 -19.64 -16.10 -12.31
CA HIS A 190 -20.71 -15.84 -11.34
C HIS A 190 -20.20 -15.71 -9.89
N PHE A 191 -19.12 -14.96 -9.67
CA PHE A 191 -18.45 -14.88 -8.37
C PHE A 191 -19.34 -14.38 -7.23
N ASP A 192 -20.29 -13.47 -7.48
CA ASP A 192 -21.25 -13.05 -6.45
C ASP A 192 -22.03 -14.23 -5.87
N LYS A 193 -22.45 -15.17 -6.72
CA LYS A 193 -23.14 -16.38 -6.27
C LYS A 193 -22.20 -17.26 -5.46
N MET A 194 -20.95 -17.41 -5.89
CA MET A 194 -19.92 -18.15 -5.17
C MET A 194 -19.70 -17.59 -3.77
N LEU A 195 -19.43 -16.29 -3.65
CA LEU A 195 -19.14 -15.63 -2.39
C LEU A 195 -20.32 -15.68 -1.43
N ASN A 196 -21.53 -15.44 -1.93
CA ASN A 196 -22.76 -15.59 -1.14
C ASN A 196 -23.01 -17.01 -0.65
N THR A 197 -22.65 -18.03 -1.45
CA THR A 197 -22.82 -19.44 -1.07
C THR A 197 -21.75 -19.88 -0.06
N ILE A 198 -20.51 -19.40 -0.23
CA ILE A 198 -19.42 -19.68 0.71
C ILE A 198 -19.68 -19.04 2.07
N ASN A 199 -20.25 -17.83 2.09
CA ASN A 199 -20.65 -17.11 3.29
C ASN A 199 -19.55 -17.03 4.37
N SER A 200 -18.31 -16.79 3.94
CA SER A 200 -17.16 -16.55 4.80
C SER A 200 -16.65 -15.14 4.55
N SER A 201 -16.79 -14.24 5.52
CA SER A 201 -16.33 -12.85 5.39
C SER A 201 -14.83 -12.80 5.07
N GLN A 202 -14.03 -13.63 5.74
CA GLN A 202 -12.60 -13.72 5.49
C GLN A 202 -12.29 -14.11 4.04
N PHE A 203 -12.92 -15.18 3.53
CA PHE A 203 -12.67 -15.61 2.14
C PHE A 203 -13.14 -14.54 1.15
N THR A 204 -14.29 -13.91 1.42
CA THR A 204 -14.82 -12.84 0.58
C THR A 204 -13.88 -11.65 0.51
N ASP A 205 -13.32 -11.22 1.64
CA ASP A 205 -12.38 -10.10 1.68
C ASP A 205 -11.08 -10.43 0.95
N GLU A 206 -10.50 -11.61 1.22
CA GLU A 206 -9.28 -12.09 0.54
C GLU A 206 -9.47 -12.16 -0.99
N PHE A 207 -10.59 -12.75 -1.44
CA PHE A 207 -10.88 -12.89 -2.86
C PHE A 207 -11.15 -11.54 -3.54
N ASN A 208 -11.86 -10.63 -2.87
CA ASN A 208 -12.11 -9.28 -3.39
C ASN A 208 -10.82 -8.46 -3.54
N GLN A 209 -9.86 -8.59 -2.63
CA GLN A 209 -8.55 -7.96 -2.77
C GLN A 209 -7.80 -8.49 -4.01
N CYS A 210 -7.90 -9.79 -4.28
CA CYS A 210 -7.30 -10.41 -5.47
C CYS A 210 -7.95 -9.90 -6.76
N LEU A 211 -9.28 -9.76 -6.78
CA LEU A 211 -10.01 -9.20 -7.91
C LEU A 211 -9.69 -7.73 -8.14
N TYR A 212 -9.59 -6.94 -7.08
CA TYR A 212 -9.16 -5.54 -7.18
C TYR A 212 -7.76 -5.44 -7.81
N ALA A 213 -6.82 -6.27 -7.35
CA ALA A 213 -5.47 -6.33 -7.92
C ALA A 213 -5.49 -6.73 -9.41
N TYR A 214 -6.33 -7.71 -9.78
CA TYR A 214 -6.55 -8.09 -11.18
C TYR A 214 -7.06 -6.91 -12.02
N GLU A 215 -8.08 -6.22 -11.52
CA GLU A 215 -8.71 -5.11 -12.24
C GLU A 215 -7.81 -3.89 -12.46
N HIS A 216 -6.77 -3.74 -11.64
CA HIS A 216 -5.78 -2.66 -11.70
C HIS A 216 -4.43 -3.12 -12.26
N GLU A 217 -4.43 -4.26 -12.95
CA GLU A 217 -3.28 -4.82 -13.66
C GLU A 217 -2.08 -5.13 -12.75
N LYS A 218 -2.34 -5.39 -11.47
CA LYS A 218 -1.35 -5.80 -10.47
C LYS A 218 -1.21 -7.31 -10.46
N TRP A 219 -0.80 -7.88 -11.60
CA TRP A 219 -0.77 -9.32 -11.85
C TRP A 219 0.02 -10.13 -10.82
N PHE A 220 1.14 -9.58 -10.34
CA PHE A 220 1.94 -10.23 -9.31
C PHE A 220 1.17 -10.38 -7.99
N LEU A 221 0.59 -9.28 -7.49
CA LEU A 221 -0.20 -9.27 -6.26
C LEU A 221 -1.44 -10.16 -6.40
N CYS A 222 -2.10 -10.10 -7.54
CA CYS A 222 -3.26 -10.93 -7.85
C CYS A 222 -2.91 -12.43 -7.78
N ALA A 223 -1.92 -12.89 -8.54
CA ALA A 223 -1.56 -14.31 -8.59
C ALA A 223 -1.07 -14.85 -7.23
N ALA A 224 -0.32 -14.05 -6.45
CA ALA A 224 0.09 -14.42 -5.11
C ALA A 224 -1.12 -14.63 -4.18
N GLY A 225 -2.07 -13.69 -4.20
CA GLY A 225 -3.28 -13.75 -3.38
C GLY A 225 -4.24 -14.88 -3.80
N LEU A 226 -4.46 -15.08 -5.10
CA LEU A 226 -5.33 -16.14 -5.62
C LEU A 226 -4.85 -17.54 -5.21
N GLY A 227 -3.54 -17.70 -5.06
CA GLY A 227 -2.94 -18.90 -4.47
C GLY A 227 -3.42 -19.19 -3.05
N SER A 228 -3.49 -18.16 -2.21
CA SER A 228 -4.03 -18.28 -0.85
C SER A 228 -5.55 -18.53 -0.87
N CYS A 229 -6.30 -17.91 -1.78
CA CYS A 229 -7.73 -18.21 -1.94
C CYS A 229 -7.96 -19.68 -2.32
N LEU A 230 -7.13 -20.29 -3.17
CA LEU A 230 -7.21 -21.72 -3.48
C LEU A 230 -7.04 -22.59 -2.22
N GLU A 231 -6.02 -22.32 -1.40
CA GLU A 231 -5.80 -23.07 -0.16
C GLU A 231 -6.97 -22.92 0.82
N HIS A 232 -7.46 -21.69 0.99
CA HIS A 232 -8.60 -21.41 1.85
C HIS A 232 -9.86 -22.13 1.37
N LEU A 233 -10.16 -22.09 0.07
CA LEU A 233 -11.31 -22.80 -0.49
C LEU A 233 -11.17 -24.33 -0.32
N MET A 234 -9.97 -24.90 -0.53
CA MET A 234 -9.71 -26.31 -0.26
C MET A 234 -9.92 -26.66 1.22
N PHE A 235 -9.48 -25.81 2.13
CA PHE A 235 -9.74 -25.97 3.56
C PHE A 235 -11.23 -25.97 3.88
N LEU A 236 -12.00 -25.03 3.31
CA LEU A 236 -13.45 -24.96 3.54
C LEU A 236 -14.18 -26.21 3.04
N VAL A 237 -13.79 -26.77 1.89
CA VAL A 237 -14.30 -28.05 1.40
C VAL A 237 -14.06 -29.16 2.43
N LEU A 238 -12.82 -29.30 2.91
CA LEU A 238 -12.46 -30.33 3.89
C LEU A 238 -13.21 -30.13 5.21
N LYS A 239 -13.37 -28.89 5.66
CA LYS A 239 -14.11 -28.53 6.85
C LYS A 239 -15.60 -28.92 6.73
N ASN A 240 -16.24 -28.60 5.61
CA ASN A 240 -17.64 -28.95 5.36
C ASN A 240 -17.89 -30.47 5.48
N TYR A 241 -17.00 -31.28 4.90
CA TYR A 241 -17.05 -32.74 5.08
C TYR A 241 -16.77 -33.14 6.54
N ASN A 242 -15.81 -32.50 7.20
CA ASN A 242 -15.48 -32.81 8.58
C ASN A 242 -16.66 -32.56 9.54
N ASP A 243 -17.35 -31.44 9.37
CA ASP A 243 -18.53 -31.06 10.15
C ASP A 243 -19.69 -32.05 9.94
N LYS A 244 -19.64 -32.84 8.86
CA LYS A 244 -20.59 -33.91 8.53
C LYS A 244 -20.12 -35.30 8.95
N GLY A 245 -19.04 -35.40 9.73
CA GLY A 245 -18.57 -36.66 10.34
C GLY A 245 -17.47 -37.38 9.56
N TYR A 246 -17.00 -36.83 8.43
CA TYR A 246 -15.81 -37.35 7.78
C TYR A 246 -14.54 -36.92 8.53
N LYS A 247 -13.44 -37.67 8.45
CA LYS A 247 -12.17 -37.35 9.16
C LYS A 247 -11.18 -36.60 8.27
N THR A 248 -11.68 -35.68 7.45
CA THR A 248 -10.94 -34.97 6.40
C THR A 248 -9.90 -33.97 6.94
N LEU A 249 -10.02 -33.52 8.19
CA LEU A 249 -9.04 -32.61 8.80
C LEU A 249 -7.93 -33.33 9.59
N LYS A 250 -8.07 -34.63 9.88
CA LYS A 250 -7.15 -35.35 10.79
C LYS A 250 -5.71 -35.44 10.25
N GLY A 251 -5.52 -35.34 8.94
CA GLY A 251 -4.21 -35.42 8.29
C GLY A 251 -3.59 -34.06 7.92
N LEU A 252 -4.18 -32.95 8.33
CA LEU A 252 -3.60 -31.62 8.10
C LEU A 252 -2.72 -31.21 9.29
N PRO A 253 -1.43 -30.84 9.06
CA PRO A 253 -0.59 -30.27 10.10
C PRO A 253 -1.05 -28.85 10.45
N LYS A 254 -0.48 -28.26 11.52
CA LYS A 254 -0.80 -26.88 11.95
C LYS A 254 -0.61 -25.84 10.84
N ASN A 255 0.41 -26.03 10.00
CA ASN A 255 0.71 -25.19 8.83
C ASN A 255 0.66 -26.09 7.58
N PRO A 256 -0.53 -26.36 7.03
CA PRO A 256 -0.68 -27.21 5.86
C PRO A 256 -0.12 -26.53 4.62
N THR A 257 0.54 -27.32 3.77
CA THR A 257 0.97 -26.91 2.43
C THR A 257 -0.02 -27.40 1.38
N ALA A 258 0.06 -26.87 0.16
CA ALA A 258 -0.62 -27.40 -1.02
C ALA A 258 -0.60 -28.95 -1.11
N HIS A 259 0.56 -29.56 -0.84
CA HIS A 259 0.70 -31.02 -0.87
C HIS A 259 -0.17 -31.71 0.18
N ASN A 260 -0.30 -31.13 1.39
CA ASN A 260 -1.15 -31.68 2.43
C ASN A 260 -2.63 -31.65 2.03
N TYR A 261 -3.08 -30.55 1.42
CA TYR A 261 -4.46 -30.43 0.92
C TYR A 261 -4.75 -31.46 -0.18
N ILE A 262 -3.84 -31.60 -1.16
CA ILE A 262 -3.99 -32.57 -2.26
C ILE A 262 -4.05 -34.00 -1.72
N ILE A 263 -3.22 -34.37 -0.73
CA ILE A 263 -3.30 -35.69 -0.09
C ILE A 263 -4.68 -35.93 0.51
N GLN A 264 -5.28 -34.95 1.19
CA GLN A 264 -6.62 -35.10 1.76
C GLN A 264 -7.70 -35.21 0.68
N PHE A 265 -7.59 -34.45 -0.41
CA PHE A 265 -8.52 -34.51 -1.53
C PHE A 265 -8.50 -35.86 -2.27
N ARG A 266 -7.39 -36.61 -2.20
CA ARG A 266 -7.30 -37.99 -2.74
C ARG A 266 -8.08 -38.99 -1.89
N GLN A 267 -8.36 -38.67 -0.63
CA GLN A 267 -9.09 -39.56 0.26
C GLN A 267 -10.61 -39.44 0.05
N PRO A 268 -11.39 -40.49 0.37
CA PRO A 268 -12.83 -40.37 0.47
C PRO A 268 -13.22 -39.30 1.50
N PRO A 269 -14.30 -38.53 1.27
CA PRO A 269 -15.31 -38.72 0.22
C PRO A 269 -15.03 -37.96 -1.10
N ILE A 270 -13.93 -37.21 -1.18
CA ILE A 270 -13.64 -36.34 -2.35
C ILE A 270 -13.07 -37.17 -3.50
N SER A 271 -12.04 -37.98 -3.23
CA SER A 271 -11.46 -38.95 -4.15
C SER A 271 -11.11 -38.38 -5.54
N ILE A 272 -10.31 -37.32 -5.59
CA ILE A 272 -9.84 -36.75 -6.87
C ILE A 272 -9.04 -37.76 -7.71
N SER A 273 -9.21 -37.67 -9.03
CA SER A 273 -8.43 -38.44 -10.02
C SER A 273 -7.00 -37.91 -10.17
N SER A 274 -6.10 -38.71 -10.75
CA SER A 274 -4.74 -38.28 -11.06
C SER A 274 -4.68 -37.05 -11.96
N ARG A 275 -5.65 -36.88 -12.88
CA ARG A 275 -5.74 -35.70 -13.74
C ARG A 275 -6.07 -34.44 -12.95
N GLN A 276 -7.02 -34.53 -12.01
CA GLN A 276 -7.37 -33.42 -11.12
C GLN A 276 -6.22 -33.09 -10.17
N GLU A 277 -5.52 -34.09 -9.66
CA GLU A 277 -4.28 -33.90 -8.89
C GLU A 277 -3.21 -33.16 -9.71
N THR A 278 -2.97 -33.55 -10.96
CA THR A 278 -2.05 -32.83 -11.86
C THR A 278 -2.47 -31.37 -12.04
N PHE A 279 -3.76 -31.11 -12.24
CA PHE A 279 -4.27 -29.75 -12.38
C PHE A 279 -4.02 -28.91 -11.12
N PHE A 280 -4.36 -29.40 -9.93
CA PHE A 280 -4.06 -28.69 -8.68
C PHE A 280 -2.56 -28.45 -8.48
N ASN A 281 -1.72 -29.43 -8.81
CA ASN A 281 -0.26 -29.25 -8.75
C ASN A 281 0.21 -28.13 -9.69
N ILE A 282 -0.36 -28.00 -10.90
CA ILE A 282 -0.05 -26.88 -11.81
C ILE A 282 -0.43 -25.54 -11.19
N LEU A 283 -1.62 -25.42 -10.58
CA LEU A 283 -2.07 -24.18 -9.93
C LEU A 283 -1.10 -23.76 -8.81
N PHE A 284 -0.71 -24.69 -7.95
CA PHE A 284 0.23 -24.41 -6.86
C PHE A 284 1.67 -24.18 -7.34
N MET A 285 2.08 -24.81 -8.44
CA MET A 285 3.36 -24.48 -9.08
C MET A 285 3.37 -23.05 -9.62
N VAL A 286 2.28 -22.59 -10.24
CA VAL A 286 2.14 -21.19 -10.69
C VAL A 286 2.22 -20.24 -9.51
N ARG A 287 1.49 -20.52 -8.43
CA ARG A 287 1.56 -19.76 -7.17
C ARG A 287 2.99 -19.67 -6.65
N ASN A 288 3.68 -20.80 -6.51
CA ASN A 288 5.03 -20.85 -5.96
C ASN A 288 6.07 -20.19 -6.88
N ALA A 289 5.88 -20.30 -8.19
CA ALA A 289 6.73 -19.60 -9.16
C ALA A 289 6.63 -18.08 -8.98
N VAL A 290 5.41 -17.56 -8.75
CA VAL A 290 5.18 -16.13 -8.48
C VAL A 290 5.72 -15.73 -7.12
N ASP A 291 5.38 -16.45 -6.05
CA ASP A 291 5.66 -16.05 -4.66
C ASP A 291 7.14 -16.21 -4.25
N HIS A 292 7.83 -17.25 -4.73
CA HIS A 292 9.16 -17.61 -4.22
C HIS A 292 10.29 -17.50 -5.25
N HIS A 293 9.98 -17.41 -6.55
CA HIS A 293 10.99 -17.54 -7.60
C HIS A 293 11.00 -16.40 -8.62
N ASN A 294 10.13 -15.38 -8.46
CA ASN A 294 10.00 -14.30 -9.42
C ASN A 294 10.42 -12.94 -8.86
N THR A 295 10.99 -12.10 -9.71
CA THR A 295 11.46 -10.74 -9.41
C THR A 295 10.34 -9.69 -9.47
N GLY A 296 9.09 -10.10 -9.19
CA GLY A 296 7.90 -9.23 -9.23
C GLY A 296 7.20 -9.10 -10.58
N LYS A 297 7.49 -9.96 -11.58
CA LYS A 297 6.90 -9.87 -12.94
C LYS A 297 5.99 -11.05 -13.28
N THR A 298 4.68 -10.89 -13.20
CA THR A 298 3.69 -11.92 -13.55
C THR A 298 2.83 -11.49 -14.73
N GLN A 299 2.30 -12.45 -15.49
CA GLN A 299 1.44 -12.21 -16.64
C GLN A 299 -0.04 -12.48 -16.31
N LYS A 300 -0.95 -11.84 -17.05
CA LYS A 300 -2.40 -11.95 -16.88
C LYS A 300 -2.88 -13.40 -17.00
N GLU A 301 -2.32 -14.16 -17.92
CA GLU A 301 -2.70 -15.54 -18.24
C GLU A 301 -2.53 -16.48 -17.03
N LEU A 302 -1.57 -16.19 -16.15
CA LEU A 302 -1.38 -16.94 -14.91
C LEU A 302 -2.46 -16.62 -13.87
N CYS A 303 -2.94 -15.38 -13.84
CA CYS A 303 -4.08 -15.01 -13.00
C CYS A 303 -5.37 -15.65 -13.52
N ASP A 304 -5.56 -15.68 -14.85
CA ASP A 304 -6.71 -16.33 -15.49
C ASP A 304 -6.77 -17.82 -15.14
N LEU A 305 -5.63 -18.52 -15.21
CA LEU A 305 -5.53 -19.93 -14.85
C LEU A 305 -5.87 -20.19 -13.37
N LEU A 306 -5.45 -19.31 -12.47
CA LEU A 306 -5.77 -19.41 -11.04
C LEU A 306 -7.26 -19.13 -10.77
N LEU A 307 -7.87 -18.18 -11.47
CA LEU A 307 -9.31 -17.89 -11.39
C LEU A 307 -10.14 -19.07 -11.92
N ASP A 308 -9.74 -19.67 -13.04
CA ASP A 308 -10.34 -20.91 -13.55
C ASP A 308 -10.24 -22.01 -12.46
N GLY A 309 -9.07 -22.17 -11.84
CA GLY A 309 -8.86 -23.13 -10.76
C GLY A 309 -9.77 -22.93 -9.54
N ILE A 310 -10.00 -21.68 -9.12
CA ILE A 310 -10.92 -21.36 -8.01
C ILE A 310 -12.36 -21.69 -8.41
N SER A 311 -12.75 -21.36 -9.64
CA SER A 311 -14.10 -21.65 -10.14
C SER A 311 -14.38 -23.15 -10.21
N ASP A 312 -13.45 -23.93 -10.76
CA ASP A 312 -13.54 -25.39 -10.82
C ASP A 312 -13.60 -25.98 -9.41
N LEU A 313 -12.76 -25.50 -8.49
CA LEU A 313 -12.75 -25.96 -7.11
C LEU A 313 -14.11 -25.71 -6.42
N TYR A 314 -14.70 -24.54 -6.66
CA TYR A 314 -16.00 -24.19 -6.11
C TYR A 314 -17.14 -25.03 -6.70
N ASN A 315 -17.20 -25.13 -8.03
CA ASN A 315 -18.29 -25.81 -8.73
C ASN A 315 -18.27 -27.31 -8.47
N ASP A 316 -17.11 -27.95 -8.54
CA ASP A 316 -17.01 -29.40 -8.50
C ASP A 316 -16.97 -29.95 -7.06
N TYR A 317 -16.34 -29.21 -6.14
CA TYR A 317 -16.03 -29.74 -4.80
C TYR A 317 -16.73 -28.98 -3.67
N TYR A 318 -16.72 -27.66 -3.69
CA TYR A 318 -17.37 -26.88 -2.63
C TYR A 318 -18.87 -27.12 -2.60
N SER A 319 -19.53 -26.99 -3.76
CA SER A 319 -20.97 -27.23 -3.88
C SER A 319 -21.36 -28.63 -3.38
N SER A 320 -20.62 -29.66 -3.78
CA SER A 320 -20.80 -31.05 -3.34
C SER A 320 -20.60 -31.23 -1.83
N SER A 321 -19.63 -30.54 -1.24
CA SER A 321 -19.33 -30.62 0.20
C SER A 321 -20.46 -30.07 1.08
N VAL A 322 -21.14 -29.02 0.61
CA VAL A 322 -22.28 -28.40 1.31
C VAL A 322 -23.54 -29.25 1.19
N LEU A 323 -23.69 -30.03 0.11
CA LEU A 323 -24.87 -30.87 -0.13
C LEU A 323 -24.79 -32.29 0.45
N VAL A 324 -23.59 -32.79 0.79
CA VAL A 324 -23.46 -34.18 1.25
C VAL A 324 -24.25 -34.45 2.54
N GLU A 325 -24.88 -35.63 2.66
CA GLU A 325 -25.60 -35.99 3.90
C GLU A 325 -24.63 -36.30 5.05
N LYS A 326 -25.12 -36.14 6.28
CA LYS A 326 -24.34 -36.41 7.50
C LYS A 326 -23.95 -37.89 7.52
N ASN A 327 -22.66 -38.18 7.65
CA ASN A 327 -22.18 -39.54 7.79
C ASN A 327 -22.53 -40.05 9.19
N THR A 328 -23.52 -40.92 9.29
CA THR A 328 -24.05 -41.48 10.55
C THR A 328 -23.29 -42.74 11.02
N ARG A 329 -22.04 -42.94 10.58
CA ARG A 329 -21.21 -44.09 10.98
C ARG A 329 -20.26 -43.80 12.12
#